data_AF-A0AAU9CVS7-F1
#
_entry.id   AF-A0AAU9CVS7-F1
#
_cell.length_a   1.000
_cell.length_b   1.000
_cell.length_c   1.000
_cell.angle_alpha   90.00
_cell.angle_beta   90.00
_cell.angle_gamma   90.00
#
_symmetry.space_group_name_H-M   'P 1'
#
loop_
_entity.id
_entity.type
_entity.pdbx_description
1 polymer ?
#
loop_
_entity_poly.entity_id
_entity_poly.type
_entity_poly.pdbx_seq_one_letter_code
_entity_poly.pdbx_strand_id
1 'polypeptide(L)'
;MSKKPSGAPQVSQVLESRSEAELKAVAGHGLACQWFGATDYDIPRFGFASAAVAVFAMVLAFFFIPDLFRATLGPWQLPSAVLGGMAIGFSIAIMQFFHEESRGPVRAFWWVGGLLSLASALVLFIIFCCAY
;
A
#
# COMPACT_ATOMS: atom_id res chain seq x y z
N MET A 1 16.27 11.88 56.37
CA MET A 1 16.47 11.22 55.06
C MET A 1 15.78 9.87 55.09
N SER A 2 14.57 9.76 54.54
CA SER A 2 13.88 8.47 54.39
C SER A 2 13.78 8.16 52.90
N LYS A 3 14.59 7.19 52.45
CA LYS A 3 14.60 6.67 51.07
C LYS A 3 13.23 6.06 50.79
N LYS A 4 12.46 6.68 49.89
CA LYS A 4 11.25 6.06 49.32
C LYS A 4 11.73 5.02 48.28
N PRO A 5 11.30 3.74 48.36
CA PRO A 5 11.78 2.72 47.46
C PRO A 5 11.21 2.95 46.06
N SER A 6 12.13 2.90 45.11
CA SER A 6 11.89 2.72 43.68
C SER A 6 11.16 1.39 43.43
N GLY A 7 10.24 1.37 42.45
CA GLY A 7 9.88 0.16 41.73
C GLY A 7 8.54 -0.50 42.11
N ALA A 8 7.44 0.04 41.59
CA ALA A 8 6.35 -0.72 40.96
C ALA A 8 5.25 0.28 40.53
N PRO A 9 4.84 0.32 39.24
CA PRO A 9 3.65 1.08 38.87
C PRO A 9 2.46 0.48 39.64
N GLN A 10 1.68 1.32 40.34
CA GLN A 10 0.52 0.86 41.09
C GLN A 10 -0.41 0.11 40.14
N VAL A 11 -0.79 -1.12 40.51
CA VAL A 11 -1.57 -2.07 39.70
C VAL A 11 -2.85 -1.42 39.15
N SER A 12 -3.45 -0.47 39.89
CA SER A 12 -4.58 0.34 39.45
C SER A 12 -4.32 1.15 38.18
N GLN A 13 -3.16 1.78 38.05
CA GLN A 13 -2.81 2.58 36.85
C GLN A 13 -2.51 1.69 35.63
N VAL A 14 -1.97 0.48 35.85
CA VAL A 14 -1.74 -0.51 34.80
C VAL A 14 -3.06 -1.11 34.31
N LEU A 15 -4.02 -1.33 35.20
CA LEU A 15 -5.36 -1.81 34.86
C LEU A 15 -6.17 -0.74 34.12
N GLU A 16 -6.10 0.51 34.56
CA GLU A 16 -6.81 1.62 33.92
C GLU A 16 -6.28 1.88 32.51
N SER A 17 -4.95 1.93 32.34
CA SER A 17 -4.33 2.07 31.00
C SER A 17 -4.60 0.89 30.07
N ARG A 18 -4.66 -0.34 30.59
CA ARG A 18 -5.14 -1.49 29.80
C ARG A 18 -6.61 -1.33 29.42
N SER A 19 -7.46 -0.94 30.35
CA SER A 19 -8.90 -0.79 30.10
C SER A 19 -9.20 0.28 29.05
N GLU A 20 -8.46 1.40 29.04
CA GLU A 20 -8.58 2.44 28.01
C GLU A 20 -8.05 2.00 26.65
N ALA A 21 -6.98 1.20 26.62
CA ALA A 21 -6.45 0.63 25.38
C ALA A 21 -7.41 -0.39 24.77
N GLU A 22 -8.01 -1.26 25.60
CA GLU A 22 -9.06 -2.21 25.22
C GLU A 22 -10.32 -1.46 24.75
N LEU A 23 -10.73 -0.38 25.44
CA LEU A 23 -11.87 0.44 25.04
C LEU A 23 -11.64 1.10 23.67
N LYS A 24 -10.44 1.63 23.43
CA LYS A 24 -10.07 2.24 22.14
C LYS A 24 -9.98 1.19 21.03
N ALA A 25 -9.48 -0.01 21.33
CA ALA A 25 -9.45 -1.13 20.38
C ALA A 25 -10.87 -1.59 20.01
N VAL A 26 -11.76 -1.74 21.00
CA VAL A 26 -13.16 -2.12 20.81
C VAL A 26 -13.97 -1.01 20.12
N ALA A 27 -13.75 0.26 20.46
CA ALA A 27 -14.40 1.39 19.80
C ALA A 27 -13.96 1.55 18.34
N GLY A 28 -12.68 1.31 18.04
CA GLY A 28 -12.16 1.26 16.67
C GLY A 28 -12.79 0.11 15.86
N HIS A 29 -12.96 -1.06 16.49
CA HIS A 29 -13.63 -2.22 15.88
C HIS A 29 -15.12 -1.97 15.63
N GLY A 30 -15.79 -1.27 16.55
CA GLY A 30 -17.22 -0.92 16.46
C GLY A 30 -17.52 0.07 15.34
N LEU A 31 -16.70 1.10 15.17
CA LEU A 31 -16.82 2.04 14.05
C LEU A 31 -16.59 1.34 12.71
N ALA A 32 -15.58 0.48 12.60
CA ALA A 32 -15.33 -0.29 11.39
C ALA A 32 -16.50 -1.22 11.03
N CYS A 33 -17.12 -1.88 12.02
CA CYS A 33 -18.32 -2.69 11.82
C CYS A 33 -19.56 -1.86 11.43
N GLN A 34 -19.67 -0.63 11.94
CA GLN A 34 -20.80 0.27 11.66
C GLN A 34 -20.80 0.79 10.22
N TRP A 35 -19.62 1.05 9.64
CA TRP A 35 -19.49 1.54 8.27
C TRP A 35 -19.48 0.42 7.21
N PHE A 36 -18.92 -0.75 7.53
CA PHE A 36 -18.76 -1.85 6.56
C PHE A 36 -19.77 -2.98 6.70
N GLY A 37 -20.63 -2.95 7.73
CA GLY A 37 -21.55 -4.05 8.04
C GLY A 37 -20.79 -5.27 8.59
N ALA A 38 -21.39 -5.97 9.55
CA ALA A 38 -20.85 -7.25 10.02
C ALA A 38 -21.12 -8.33 8.98
N THR A 39 -20.30 -8.38 7.93
CA THR A 39 -20.29 -9.49 6.97
C THR A 39 -19.44 -10.61 7.54
N ASP A 40 -20.01 -11.82 7.62
CA ASP A 40 -19.35 -13.04 8.11
C ASP A 40 -18.23 -13.56 7.18
N TYR A 41 -17.99 -12.83 6.07
CA TYR A 41 -16.84 -13.02 5.20
C TYR A 41 -15.76 -12.01 5.59
N ASP A 42 -14.56 -12.52 5.88
CA ASP A 42 -13.35 -11.73 6.00
C ASP A 42 -12.95 -11.26 4.59
N ILE A 43 -13.65 -10.24 4.07
CA ILE A 43 -13.38 -9.65 2.76
C ILE A 43 -11.96 -9.09 2.86
N PRO A 44 -10.99 -9.56 2.05
CA PRO A 44 -9.63 -9.02 2.07
C PRO A 44 -9.72 -7.53 1.76
N ARG A 45 -9.45 -6.71 2.78
CA ARG A 45 -9.52 -5.25 2.66
C ARG A 45 -8.16 -4.78 2.23
N PHE A 46 -8.08 -4.15 1.06
CA PHE A 46 -6.91 -3.37 0.71
C PHE A 46 -6.63 -2.38 1.84
N GLY A 47 -5.54 -2.58 2.56
CA GLY A 47 -5.13 -1.67 3.63
C GLY A 47 -4.94 -0.27 3.04
N PHE A 48 -5.41 0.76 3.76
CA PHE A 48 -5.24 2.15 3.33
C PHE A 48 -3.79 2.49 2.94
N ALA A 49 -2.83 1.90 3.66
CA ALA A 49 -1.40 2.04 3.37
C ALA A 49 -1.00 1.47 2.00
N SER A 50 -1.49 0.28 1.63
CA SER A 50 -1.13 -0.33 0.35
C SER A 50 -1.81 0.38 -0.82
N ALA A 51 -3.08 0.81 -0.65
CA ALA A 51 -3.76 1.66 -1.62
C ALA A 51 -3.03 2.99 -1.85
N ALA A 52 -2.55 3.63 -0.76
CA ALA A 52 -1.75 4.84 -0.87
C ALA A 52 -0.45 4.63 -1.66
N VAL A 53 0.23 3.49 -1.47
CA VAL A 53 1.45 3.14 -2.23
C VAL A 53 1.14 2.97 -3.72
N ALA A 54 0.05 2.27 -4.08
CA ALA A 54 -0.33 2.09 -5.47
C ALA A 54 -0.69 3.43 -6.15
N VAL A 55 -1.45 4.29 -5.47
CA VAL A 55 -1.81 5.62 -5.97
C VAL A 55 -0.57 6.48 -6.12
N PHE A 56 0.34 6.47 -5.13
CA PHE A 56 1.59 7.21 -5.20
C PHE A 56 2.48 6.75 -6.35
N ALA A 57 2.61 5.44 -6.55
CA ALA A 57 3.33 4.87 -7.70
C ALA A 57 2.71 5.31 -9.03
N MET A 58 1.38 5.39 -9.11
CA MET A 58 0.69 5.87 -10.31
C MET A 58 0.97 7.35 -10.58
N VAL A 59 0.92 8.21 -9.56
CA VAL A 59 1.26 9.64 -9.71
C VAL A 59 2.71 9.81 -10.17
N LEU A 60 3.66 9.07 -9.57
CA LEU A 60 5.06 9.10 -10.00
C LEU A 60 5.22 8.64 -11.45
N ALA A 61 4.54 7.55 -11.84
CA ALA A 61 4.62 7.00 -13.18
C ALA A 61 4.05 7.92 -14.26
N PHE A 62 3.01 8.71 -13.93
CA PHE A 62 2.39 9.63 -14.87
C PHE A 62 3.11 10.97 -15.00
N PHE A 63 3.63 11.52 -13.90
CA PHE A 63 4.18 12.88 -13.89
C PHE A 63 5.70 12.90 -13.84
N PHE A 64 6.31 12.17 -12.90
CA PHE A 64 7.77 12.26 -12.68
C PHE A 64 8.58 11.53 -13.75
N ILE A 65 8.17 10.32 -14.15
CA ILE A 65 8.92 9.53 -15.13
C ILE A 65 8.94 10.24 -16.49
N PRO A 66 7.81 10.67 -17.08
CA PRO A 66 7.84 11.32 -18.39
C PRO A 66 8.60 12.65 -18.38
N ASP A 67 8.49 13.43 -17.30
CA ASP A 67 9.18 14.71 -17.18
C ASP A 67 10.70 14.55 -17.12
N LEU A 68 11.18 13.55 -16.38
CA LEU A 68 12.60 13.20 -16.35
C LEU A 68 13.13 12.77 -17.73
N PHE A 69 12.38 11.92 -18.44
CA PHE A 69 12.78 11.41 -19.76
C PHE A 69 12.69 12.47 -20.86
N ARG A 70 11.71 13.37 -20.81
CA ARG A 70 11.63 14.54 -21.71
C ARG A 70 12.84 15.46 -21.59
N ALA A 71 13.39 15.61 -20.39
CA ALA A 71 14.54 16.48 -20.15
C ALA A 71 15.88 15.88 -20.64
N THR A 72 15.97 14.56 -20.84
CA THR A 72 17.24 13.86 -21.09
C THR A 72 17.31 13.10 -22.41
N LEU A 73 16.19 12.66 -23.00
CA LEU A 73 16.17 11.74 -24.13
C LEU A 73 15.20 12.20 -25.23
N GLY A 74 15.56 11.93 -26.49
CA GLY A 74 14.74 12.26 -27.66
C GLY A 74 13.37 11.57 -27.65
N PRO A 75 13.25 10.30 -28.10
CA PRO A 75 11.99 9.57 -28.03
C PRO A 75 11.70 9.13 -26.58
N TRP A 76 11.13 10.03 -25.78
CA TRP A 76 10.86 9.81 -24.35
C TRP A 76 9.66 8.89 -24.08
N GLN A 77 8.74 8.74 -25.04
CA GLN A 77 7.45 8.06 -24.87
C GLN A 77 7.57 6.56 -24.57
N LEU A 78 8.50 5.88 -25.25
CA LEU A 78 8.72 4.45 -25.13
C LEU A 78 9.38 4.07 -23.79
N PRO A 79 10.52 4.68 -23.39
CA PRO A 79 11.12 4.38 -22.09
C PRO A 79 10.26 4.82 -20.91
N SER A 80 9.51 5.93 -21.02
CA SER A 80 8.61 6.37 -19.95
C SER A 80 7.43 5.42 -19.75
N ALA A 81 6.84 4.91 -20.83
CA ALA A 81 5.75 3.93 -20.76
C ALA A 81 6.20 2.60 -20.15
N VAL A 82 7.38 2.10 -20.52
CA VAL A 82 7.92 0.84 -19.98
C VAL A 82 8.21 0.96 -18.49
N LEU A 83 8.92 2.01 -18.07
CA LEU A 83 9.27 2.20 -16.66
C LEU A 83 8.06 2.54 -15.80
N GLY A 84 7.14 3.36 -16.31
CA GLY A 84 5.88 3.66 -15.64
C GLY A 84 4.99 2.43 -15.50
N GLY A 85 4.89 1.62 -16.55
CA GLY A 85 4.12 0.37 -16.52
C GLY A 85 4.71 -0.64 -15.54
N MET A 86 6.03 -0.80 -15.52
CA MET A 86 6.68 -1.64 -14.49
C MET A 86 6.41 -1.12 -13.07
N ALA A 87 6.53 0.19 -12.83
CA ALA A 87 6.28 0.76 -11.51
C ALA A 87 4.83 0.52 -11.04
N ILE A 88 3.84 0.73 -11.90
CA ILE A 88 2.43 0.52 -11.58
C ILE A 88 2.11 -0.97 -11.42
N GLY A 89 2.50 -1.78 -12.41
CA GLY A 89 2.19 -3.21 -12.44
C GLY A 89 2.81 -3.98 -11.27
N PHE A 90 4.07 -3.71 -10.94
CA PHE A 90 4.69 -4.32 -9.76
C PHE A 90 4.14 -3.76 -8.45
N SER A 91 3.80 -2.47 -8.36
CA SER A 91 3.21 -1.93 -7.13
C SER A 91 1.87 -2.60 -6.79
N ILE A 92 1.03 -2.82 -7.80
CA ILE A 92 -0.25 -3.53 -7.62
C ILE A 92 -0.01 -5.01 -7.32
N ALA A 93 0.92 -5.67 -8.00
CA ALA A 93 1.23 -7.07 -7.74
C ALA A 93 1.81 -7.29 -6.33
N ILE A 94 2.68 -6.39 -5.85
CA ILE A 94 3.21 -6.39 -4.48
C ILE A 94 2.06 -6.19 -3.49
N MET A 95 1.16 -5.24 -3.76
CA MET A 95 0.00 -4.98 -2.91
C MET A 95 -0.93 -6.18 -2.78
N GLN A 96 -1.16 -6.92 -3.86
CA GLN A 96 -1.97 -8.15 -3.84
C GLN A 96 -1.22 -9.27 -3.11
N PHE A 97 0.04 -9.51 -3.47
CA PHE A 97 0.80 -10.66 -2.98
C PHE A 97 1.14 -10.60 -1.50
N PHE A 98 1.57 -9.45 -0.98
CA PHE A 98 1.94 -9.32 0.43
C PHE A 98 0.74 -9.21 1.37
N HIS A 99 -0.47 -9.01 0.84
CA HIS A 99 -1.70 -9.06 1.63
C HIS A 99 -2.20 -10.51 1.79
N GLU A 100 -2.16 -11.29 0.71
CA GLU A 100 -2.62 -12.69 0.72
C GLU A 100 -1.60 -13.66 1.32
N GLU A 101 -0.29 -13.41 1.17
CA GLU A 101 0.71 -14.44 1.40
C GLU A 101 1.87 -13.95 2.28
N SER A 102 2.06 -14.57 3.45
CA SER A 102 3.25 -14.35 4.31
C SER A 102 4.50 -15.09 3.81
N ARG A 103 4.46 -15.65 2.59
CA ARG A 103 5.54 -16.45 1.99
C ARG A 103 6.30 -15.62 0.95
N GLY A 104 7.58 -15.96 0.73
CA GLY A 104 8.46 -15.27 -0.22
C GLY A 104 7.99 -15.33 -1.69
N PRO A 105 8.67 -14.62 -2.60
CA PRO A 105 8.21 -14.45 -3.99
C PRO A 105 8.12 -15.78 -4.75
N VAL A 106 6.89 -16.19 -5.10
CA VAL A 106 6.61 -17.40 -5.88
C VAL A 106 6.62 -17.14 -7.39
N ARG A 107 6.73 -18.18 -8.23
CA ARG A 107 6.72 -18.02 -9.70
C ARG A 107 5.46 -17.33 -10.23
N ALA A 108 4.30 -17.56 -9.60
CA ALA A 108 3.05 -16.92 -9.98
C ALA A 108 3.09 -15.39 -9.80
N PHE A 109 3.79 -14.90 -8.78
CA PHE A 109 3.97 -13.46 -8.54
C PHE A 109 4.64 -12.77 -9.73
N TRP A 110 5.69 -13.38 -10.27
CA TRP A 110 6.42 -12.83 -11.43
C TRP A 110 5.56 -12.81 -12.69
N TRP A 111 4.69 -13.81 -12.89
CA TRP A 111 3.75 -13.82 -14.02
C TRP A 111 2.68 -12.74 -13.89
N VAL A 112 2.08 -12.61 -12.71
CA VAL A 112 1.03 -11.59 -12.46
C VAL A 112 1.63 -10.19 -12.55
N GLY A 113 2.76 -9.94 -11.88
CA GLY A 113 3.46 -8.66 -11.93
C GLY A 113 3.94 -8.32 -13.33
N GLY A 114 4.47 -9.28 -14.07
CA GLY A 114 4.90 -9.09 -15.46
C GLY A 114 3.73 -8.78 -16.40
N LEU A 115 2.63 -9.54 -16.32
CA LEU A 115 1.46 -9.33 -17.16
C LEU A 115 0.78 -7.99 -16.87
N LEU A 116 0.68 -7.62 -15.59
CA LEU A 116 0.08 -6.35 -15.18
C LEU A 116 0.97 -5.16 -15.56
N SER A 117 2.30 -5.34 -15.49
CA SER A 117 3.26 -4.34 -15.98
C SER A 117 3.17 -4.15 -17.49
N LEU A 118 2.99 -5.23 -18.24
CA LEU A 118 2.81 -5.16 -19.70
C LEU A 118 1.50 -4.44 -20.07
N ALA A 119 0.40 -4.79 -19.40
CA ALA A 119 -0.90 -4.17 -19.62
C ALA A 119 -0.88 -2.67 -19.30
N SER A 120 -0.30 -2.29 -18.16
CA SER A 120 -0.16 -0.88 -17.78
C SER A 120 0.81 -0.10 -18.67
N ALA A 121 1.93 -0.72 -19.10
CA ALA A 121 2.85 -0.12 -20.06
C ALA A 121 2.16 0.16 -21.40
N LEU A 122 1.32 -0.76 -21.90
CA LEU A 122 0.53 -0.54 -23.12
C LEU A 122 -0.44 0.63 -22.99
N VAL A 123 -1.15 0.70 -21.87
CA VAL A 123 -2.09 1.81 -21.58
C VAL A 123 -1.33 3.14 -21.55
N LEU A 124 -0.21 3.21 -20.82
CA LEU A 124 0.63 4.41 -20.75
C LEU A 124 1.21 4.78 -22.12
N PHE A 125 1.63 3.79 -22.91
CA PHE A 125 2.16 4.03 -24.25
C PHE A 125 1.09 4.63 -25.17
N ILE A 126 -0.13 4.08 -25.16
CA ILE A 126 -1.26 4.64 -25.91
C ILE A 126 -1.53 6.08 -25.45
N ILE A 127 -1.56 6.34 -24.14
CA ILE A 127 -1.77 7.70 -23.61
C ILE A 127 -0.65 8.65 -24.05
N PHE A 128 0.61 8.27 -23.92
CA PHE A 128 1.75 9.13 -24.29
C PHE A 128 1.92 9.33 -25.80
N CYS A 129 1.38 8.43 -26.62
CA CYS A 129 1.44 8.52 -28.08
C CYS A 129 0.21 9.22 -28.69
N CYS A 130 -0.97 9.10 -28.04
CA CYS A 130 -2.22 9.67 -28.55
C CYS A 130 -2.61 10.99 -27.89
N ALA A 131 -2.21 11.24 -26.63
CA ALA A 131 -2.55 12.46 -25.90
C ALA A 131 -1.45 13.53 -25.92
N TYR A 132 -0.24 13.19 -26.38
CA TYR A 132 0.91 14.06 -26.51
C TYR A 132 1.56 13.91 -27.87
#